data_AF-A0A2T0RVW8-F1
#
_entry.id   AF-A0A2T0RVW8-F1
#
_cell.length_a   1.000
_cell.length_b   1.000
_cell.length_c   1.000
_cell.angle_alpha   90.00
_cell.angle_beta   90.00
_cell.angle_gamma   90.00
#
_symmetry.space_group_name_H-M   'P 1'
#
loop_
_entity.id
_entity.type
_entity.pdbx_description
1 polymer ?
#
loop_
_entity_poly.entity_id
_entity_poly.type
_entity_poly.pdbx_seq_one_letter_code
_entity_poly.pdbx_strand_id
1 'polypeptide(L)'
;MHNRHPARPLATPTESCFGRVDPARLSVRDGAQRRVHGDKPTKEVALHATFYETRPARTGTVVHLHSTHSVALSMLPDTDPDNMIPLLTAYGIMKLGKVKLLPHFMPGDPAMGGAGGQAQRSRAGPSRTGGRWQGHRGRLLCDGRA
;
A
#
# COMPACT_ATOMS: atom_id res chain seq x y z
N MET A 1 12.05 26.49 -18.02
CA MET A 1 12.87 25.91 -16.94
C MET A 1 11.98 25.01 -16.07
N HIS A 2 12.10 23.69 -16.21
CA HIS A 2 11.28 22.71 -15.47
C HIS A 2 12.00 22.35 -14.16
N ASN A 3 11.61 22.96 -13.03
CA ASN A 3 12.06 22.54 -11.71
C ASN A 3 11.05 21.54 -11.12
N ARG A 4 11.16 20.25 -11.45
CA ARG A 4 10.50 19.18 -10.67
C ARG A 4 11.50 18.72 -9.62
N HIS A 5 11.40 19.25 -8.40
CA HIS A 5 11.98 18.57 -7.25
C HIS A 5 11.43 17.14 -7.19
N PRO A 6 12.27 16.10 -7.01
CA PRO A 6 11.77 14.75 -6.83
C PRO A 6 10.85 14.75 -5.61
N ALA A 7 9.61 14.29 -5.78
CA ALA A 7 8.63 14.23 -4.70
C ALA A 7 9.22 13.37 -3.56
N ARG A 8 9.43 13.98 -2.38
CA ARG A 8 9.92 13.29 -1.19
C ARG A 8 8.72 12.58 -0.54
N PRO A 9 8.69 11.24 -0.47
CA PRO A 9 7.57 10.54 0.13
C PRO A 9 7.47 10.87 1.62
N LEU A 10 6.23 11.08 2.07
CA LEU A 10 5.91 11.24 3.49
C LEU A 10 5.30 9.93 4.01
N ALA A 11 5.62 9.58 5.25
CA ALA A 11 5.01 8.48 5.96
C ALA A 11 4.61 8.90 7.37
N THR A 12 3.57 8.25 7.90
CA THR A 12 3.23 8.38 9.31
C THR A 12 4.36 7.79 10.17
N PRO A 13 4.68 8.41 11.32
CA PRO A 13 5.62 7.85 12.28
C PRO A 13 5.18 6.47 12.78
N THR A 14 6.13 5.61 13.13
CA THR A 14 5.83 4.32 13.76
C THR A 14 5.05 4.51 15.06
N GLU A 15 4.16 3.57 15.38
CA GLU A 15 3.34 3.60 16.61
C GLU A 15 2.49 4.88 16.77
N SER A 16 2.18 5.58 15.68
CA SER A 16 1.31 6.77 15.69
C SER A 16 -0.15 6.42 15.37
N CYS A 17 -1.08 7.22 15.91
CA CYS A 17 -2.50 7.14 15.56
C CYS A 17 -2.79 8.17 14.46
N PHE A 18 -3.37 7.73 13.33
CA PHE A 18 -3.66 8.61 12.20
C PHE A 18 -4.53 9.83 12.57
N GLY A 19 -5.53 9.64 13.44
CA GLY A 19 -6.40 10.72 13.90
C GLY A 19 -5.76 11.73 14.87
N ARG A 20 -4.49 11.50 15.28
CA ARG A 20 -3.74 12.37 16.20
C ARG A 20 -2.33 12.64 15.69
N VAL A 21 -2.08 12.46 14.40
CA VAL A 21 -0.76 12.69 13.82
C VAL A 21 -0.45 14.19 13.83
N ASP A 22 0.72 14.55 14.35
CA ASP A 22 1.25 15.90 14.23
C ASP A 22 1.94 16.03 12.85
N PRO A 23 1.47 16.95 11.98
CA PRO A 23 2.08 17.16 10.67
C PRO A 23 3.58 17.50 10.73
N ALA A 24 4.04 18.18 11.79
CA ALA A 24 5.45 18.54 11.95
C ALA A 24 6.35 17.32 12.20
N ARG A 25 5.76 16.20 12.65
CA ARG A 25 6.49 14.98 13.00
C ARG A 25 6.52 13.95 11.87
N LEU A 26 5.88 14.22 10.73
CA LEU A 26 5.85 13.31 9.59
C LEU A 26 7.25 12.90 9.12
N SER A 27 7.41 11.61 8.86
CA SER A 27 8.67 11.05 8.40
C SER A 27 8.88 11.39 6.93
N VAL A 28 9.86 12.27 6.65
CA VAL A 28 10.25 12.62 5.29
C VAL A 28 11.30 11.64 4.79
N ARG A 29 11.17 11.20 3.54
CA ARG A 29 12.06 10.21 2.93
C ARG A 29 12.72 10.74 1.66
N ASP A 30 13.92 10.25 1.35
CA ASP A 30 14.58 10.49 0.06
C ASP A 30 14.09 9.52 -1.04
N GLY A 31 14.59 9.68 -2.27
CA GLY A 31 14.27 8.79 -3.38
C GLY A 31 14.74 7.34 -3.16
N ALA A 32 15.74 7.15 -2.30
CA ALA A 32 16.23 5.83 -1.86
C ALA A 32 15.47 5.31 -0.63
N GLN A 33 14.30 5.88 -0.31
CA GLN A 33 13.43 5.37 0.75
C GLN A 33 14.06 5.46 2.17
N ARG A 34 15.10 6.29 2.34
CA ARG A 34 15.75 6.53 3.65
C ARG A 34 15.12 7.73 4.35
N ARG A 35 14.99 7.65 5.68
CA ARG A 35 14.52 8.79 6.50
C ARG A 35 15.54 9.93 6.45
N VAL A 36 15.05 11.13 6.19
CA VAL A 36 15.86 12.35 6.09
C VAL A 36 15.38 13.47 7.02
N HIS A 37 14.14 13.41 7.50
CA HIS A 37 13.60 14.34 8.51
C HIS A 37 12.42 13.69 9.25
N GLY A 38 12.05 14.25 10.40
CA GLY A 38 10.93 13.81 11.22
C GLY A 38 11.20 12.50 11.95
N ASP A 39 10.13 11.91 12.48
CA ASP A 39 10.24 10.72 13.33
C ASP A 39 10.55 9.45 12.53
N LYS A 40 10.86 8.36 13.23
CA LYS A 40 11.06 7.04 12.60
C LYS A 40 9.78 6.61 11.87
N PRO A 41 9.84 6.27 10.57
CA PRO A 41 8.64 5.88 9.83
C PRO A 41 8.13 4.51 10.28
N THR A 42 6.88 4.19 9.93
CA THR A 42 6.28 2.87 10.14
C THR A 42 7.14 1.71 9.61
N LYS A 43 7.04 0.55 10.28
CA LYS A 43 7.68 -0.73 9.86
C LYS A 43 7.18 -1.22 8.50
N GLU A 44 6.00 -0.76 8.08
CA GLU A 44 5.31 -1.17 6.84
C GLU A 44 5.81 -0.43 5.59
N VAL A 45 6.78 0.47 5.76
CA VAL A 45 7.40 1.27 4.70
C VAL A 45 7.83 0.43 3.49
N ALA A 46 8.43 -0.74 3.73
CA ALA A 46 8.96 -1.58 2.66
C ALA A 46 7.86 -2.01 1.69
N LEU A 47 6.65 -2.24 2.22
CA LEU A 47 5.49 -2.59 1.42
C LEU A 47 4.96 -1.37 0.64
N HIS A 48 4.97 -0.17 1.22
CA HIS A 48 4.58 1.07 0.53
C HIS A 48 5.52 1.40 -0.63
N ALA A 49 6.83 1.24 -0.42
CA ALA A 49 7.86 1.55 -1.42
C ALA A 49 7.61 0.80 -2.75
N THR A 50 7.11 -0.43 -2.68
CA THR A 50 6.80 -1.23 -3.87
C THR A 50 5.85 -0.55 -4.85
N PHE A 51 4.88 0.22 -4.35
CA PHE A 51 3.94 0.94 -5.21
C PHE A 51 4.66 2.06 -5.96
N TYR A 52 5.45 2.86 -5.24
CA TYR A 52 6.23 3.94 -5.83
C TYR A 52 7.30 3.45 -6.81
N GLU A 53 7.93 2.30 -6.54
CA GLU A 53 8.94 1.71 -7.42
C GLU A 53 8.35 1.08 -8.68
N THR A 54 7.23 0.36 -8.53
CA THR A 54 6.60 -0.35 -9.67
C THR A 54 5.74 0.58 -10.52
N ARG A 55 5.27 1.70 -9.97
CA ARG A 55 4.37 2.66 -10.65
C ARG A 55 4.67 4.13 -10.33
N PRO A 56 5.91 4.59 -10.55
CA PRO A 56 6.33 5.93 -10.15
C PRO A 56 5.49 7.06 -10.75
N ALA A 57 4.94 6.87 -11.96
CA ALA A 57 4.09 7.88 -12.62
C ALA A 57 2.61 7.88 -12.20
N ARG A 58 2.14 6.88 -11.42
CA ARG A 58 0.72 6.71 -11.07
C ARG A 58 0.46 6.73 -9.57
N THR A 59 1.41 6.29 -8.76
CA THR A 59 1.27 6.23 -7.31
C THR A 59 1.56 7.61 -6.71
N GLY A 60 0.51 8.29 -6.26
CA GLY A 60 0.61 9.54 -5.50
C GLY A 60 0.66 9.28 -3.99
N THR A 61 -0.30 8.51 -3.49
CA THR A 61 -0.46 8.19 -2.06
C THR A 61 -0.70 6.71 -1.87
N VAL A 62 -0.20 6.15 -0.76
CA VAL A 62 -0.46 4.77 -0.34
C VAL A 62 -1.11 4.77 1.05
N VAL A 63 -2.26 4.10 1.19
CA VAL A 63 -3.02 3.99 2.44
C VAL A 63 -3.05 2.54 2.90
N HIS A 64 -2.57 2.30 4.12
CA HIS A 64 -2.54 1.00 4.77
C HIS A 64 -3.44 0.99 5.98
N LEU A 65 -4.39 0.06 6.04
CA LEU A 65 -5.36 -0.03 7.12
C LEU A 65 -5.59 -1.47 7.55
N HIS A 66 -5.96 -1.63 8.82
CA HIS A 66 -6.45 -2.89 9.38
C HIS A 66 -7.95 -2.75 9.64
N SER A 67 -8.72 -2.46 8.58
CA SER A 67 -10.17 -2.36 8.71
C SER A 67 -10.76 -3.72 9.08
N THR A 68 -11.68 -3.74 10.05
CA THR A 68 -12.21 -4.97 10.67
C THR A 68 -12.62 -6.03 9.66
N HIS A 69 -13.44 -5.65 8.66
CA HIS A 69 -13.92 -6.57 7.64
C HIS A 69 -12.83 -7.06 6.69
N SER A 70 -11.84 -6.22 6.36
CA SER A 70 -10.75 -6.66 5.48
C SER A 70 -9.80 -7.61 6.21
N VAL A 71 -9.55 -7.38 7.50
CA VAL A 71 -8.78 -8.30 8.35
C VAL A 71 -9.48 -9.64 8.39
N ALA A 72 -10.77 -9.67 8.76
CA ALA A 72 -11.57 -10.89 8.84
C ALA A 72 -11.54 -11.66 7.51
N LEU A 73 -11.84 -10.99 6.39
CA LEU A 73 -11.83 -11.60 5.06
C LEU A 73 -10.47 -12.21 4.72
N SER A 74 -9.37 -11.51 5.01
CA SER A 74 -8.02 -12.02 4.72
C SER A 74 -7.61 -13.27 5.52
N MET A 75 -8.34 -13.59 6.60
CA MET A 75 -8.09 -14.76 7.45
C MET A 75 -8.90 -15.99 7.07
N LEU A 76 -9.97 -15.85 6.27
CA LEU A 76 -10.84 -16.97 5.93
C LEU A 76 -10.10 -18.00 5.07
N PRO A 77 -10.22 -19.31 5.38
CA PRO A 77 -9.46 -20.37 4.72
C PRO A 77 -9.73 -20.46 3.21
N ASP A 78 -10.97 -20.18 2.79
CA ASP A 78 -11.43 -20.32 1.40
C ASP A 78 -11.27 -19.03 0.57
N THR A 79 -10.50 -18.06 1.06
CA THR A 79 -10.28 -16.81 0.34
C THR A 79 -9.39 -17.06 -0.87
N ASP A 80 -9.92 -16.80 -2.08
CA ASP A 80 -9.13 -16.84 -3.31
C ASP A 80 -7.97 -15.85 -3.25
N PRO A 81 -6.71 -16.31 -3.28
CA PRO A 81 -5.57 -15.43 -3.19
C PRO A 81 -5.39 -14.55 -4.43
N ASP A 82 -5.97 -14.90 -5.58
CA ASP A 82 -5.93 -14.11 -6.82
C ASP A 82 -6.97 -12.99 -6.86
N ASN A 83 -8.08 -13.17 -6.15
CA ASN A 83 -9.12 -12.17 -6.01
C ASN A 83 -9.86 -12.25 -4.67
N MET A 84 -9.27 -11.68 -3.61
CA MET A 84 -9.83 -11.77 -2.25
C MET A 84 -11.16 -11.05 -2.07
N ILE A 85 -11.51 -10.09 -2.95
CA ILE A 85 -12.80 -9.40 -2.93
C ILE A 85 -13.66 -10.00 -4.06
N PRO A 86 -14.57 -10.94 -3.75
CA PRO A 86 -15.43 -11.53 -4.76
C PRO A 86 -16.40 -10.50 -5.34
N LEU A 87 -16.97 -10.82 -6.49
CA LEU A 87 -17.85 -9.93 -7.26
C LEU A 87 -19.26 -9.87 -6.64
N LEU A 88 -19.36 -9.42 -5.40
CA LEU A 88 -20.63 -9.29 -4.69
C LEU A 88 -21.43 -8.07 -5.15
N THR A 89 -20.73 -7.01 -5.57
CA THR A 89 -21.31 -5.78 -6.12
C THR A 89 -20.42 -5.19 -7.21
N ALA A 90 -21.00 -4.37 -8.09
CA ALA A 90 -20.28 -3.75 -9.21
C ALA A 90 -19.10 -2.86 -8.77
N TYR A 91 -19.24 -2.16 -7.63
CA TYR A 91 -18.25 -1.18 -7.19
C TYR A 91 -16.89 -1.78 -6.81
N GLY A 92 -16.86 -3.04 -6.34
CA GLY A 92 -15.59 -3.71 -6.02
C GLY A 92 -14.68 -3.79 -7.25
N ILE A 93 -15.22 -4.25 -8.38
CA ILE A 93 -14.48 -4.34 -9.64
C ILE A 93 -14.15 -2.96 -10.19
N MET A 94 -15.14 -2.07 -10.21
CA MET A 94 -14.98 -0.75 -10.83
C MET A 94 -13.91 0.09 -10.13
N LYS A 95 -13.87 0.04 -8.78
CA LYS A 95 -12.96 0.86 -7.97
C LYS A 95 -11.64 0.19 -7.64
N LEU A 96 -11.63 -1.12 -7.47
CA LEU A 96 -10.45 -1.83 -6.96
C LEU A 96 -9.81 -2.73 -8.03
N GLY A 97 -10.61 -3.17 -9.01
CA GLY A 97 -10.26 -4.30 -9.88
C GLY A 97 -10.25 -5.60 -9.07
N LYS A 98 -9.45 -6.58 -9.52
CA LYS A 98 -9.14 -7.73 -8.66
C LYS A 98 -8.37 -7.21 -7.42
N VAL A 99 -8.38 -7.92 -6.29
CA VAL A 99 -7.50 -7.61 -5.10
C VAL A 99 -6.67 -8.84 -4.70
N LYS A 100 -5.33 -8.75 -4.74
CA LYS A 100 -4.44 -9.92 -4.56
C LYS A 100 -4.23 -10.11 -3.07
N LEU A 101 -4.38 -11.32 -2.56
CA LEU A 101 -3.97 -11.65 -1.19
C LEU A 101 -2.51 -12.10 -1.21
N LEU A 102 -1.67 -11.38 -0.47
CA LEU A 102 -0.30 -11.77 -0.20
C LEU A 102 -0.25 -12.81 0.93
N PRO A 103 0.76 -13.70 0.93
CA PRO A 103 1.07 -14.55 2.08
C PRO A 103 1.26 -13.73 3.35
N HIS A 104 1.14 -14.39 4.51
CA HIS A 104 1.48 -13.75 5.77
C HIS A 104 2.99 -13.52 5.88
N PHE A 105 3.35 -12.38 6.45
CA PHE A 105 4.72 -11.93 6.70
C PHE A 105 4.71 -11.24 8.06
N MET A 106 5.81 -11.36 8.81
CA MET A 106 5.95 -10.64 10.07
C MET A 106 6.04 -9.13 9.81
N PRO A 107 5.51 -8.26 10.70
CA PRO A 107 5.61 -6.82 10.52
C PRO A 107 7.07 -6.36 10.37
N GLY A 108 7.38 -5.69 9.26
CA GLY A 108 8.75 -5.26 8.94
C GLY A 108 9.63 -6.30 8.24
N ASP A 109 9.10 -7.48 7.91
CA ASP A 109 9.80 -8.49 7.12
C ASP A 109 10.14 -7.93 5.71
N PRO A 110 11.42 -7.90 5.31
CA PRO A 110 11.83 -7.42 3.98
C PRO A 110 11.18 -8.18 2.82
N ALA A 111 10.86 -9.46 2.98
CA ALA A 111 10.26 -10.29 1.94
C ALA A 111 8.88 -9.77 1.51
N MET A 112 8.18 -9.05 2.40
CA MET A 112 6.89 -8.45 2.13
C MET A 112 6.93 -7.43 0.97
N GLY A 113 8.01 -6.66 0.86
CA GLY A 113 8.22 -5.75 -0.27
C GLY A 113 8.41 -6.51 -1.59
N GLY A 114 9.19 -7.59 -1.58
CA GLY A 114 9.36 -8.45 -2.74
C GLY A 114 8.03 -9.04 -3.24
N ALA A 115 7.25 -9.62 -2.32
CA ALA A 115 5.94 -10.18 -2.63
C ALA A 115 4.95 -9.14 -3.17
N GLY A 116 4.91 -7.95 -2.55
CA GLY A 116 4.11 -6.83 -3.02
C GLY A 116 4.49 -6.39 -4.43
N GLY A 117 5.79 -6.26 -4.71
CA GLY A 117 6.29 -5.92 -6.05
C GLY A 117 5.95 -6.98 -7.11
N GLN A 118 6.01 -8.26 -6.77
CA GLN A 118 5.62 -9.36 -7.67
C GLN A 118 4.12 -9.33 -7.97
N ALA A 119 3.26 -9.23 -6.96
CA ALA A 119 1.81 -9.13 -7.11
C ALA A 119 1.38 -7.92 -7.96
N GLN A 120 2.14 -6.85 -7.85
CA GLN A 120 1.93 -5.61 -8.59
C GLN A 120 2.26 -5.73 -10.08
N ARG A 121 3.23 -6.58 -10.43
CA ARG A 121 3.67 -6.88 -11.80
C ARG A 121 2.85 -7.98 -12.47
N SER A 122 2.44 -9.01 -11.74
CA SER A 122 1.73 -10.18 -12.27
C SER A 122 0.27 -9.91 -12.68
N ARG A 123 -0.26 -8.72 -12.39
CA ARG A 123 -1.65 -8.39 -12.67
C ARG A 123 -1.86 -7.72 -14.02
N ALA A 124 -2.38 -8.51 -14.96
CA ALA A 124 -3.02 -8.06 -16.19
C ALA A 124 -4.40 -7.42 -15.89
N GLY A 125 -4.60 -6.19 -16.35
CA GLY A 125 -5.89 -5.48 -16.29
C GLY A 125 -5.77 -4.03 -15.81
N PRO A 126 -6.38 -3.06 -16.52
CA PRO A 126 -6.42 -1.68 -16.06
C PRO A 126 -7.39 -1.53 -14.88
N SER A 127 -6.90 -1.05 -13.74
CA SER A 127 -7.77 -0.36 -12.77
C SER A 127 -8.23 0.94 -13.44
N ARG A 128 -9.55 1.07 -13.65
CA ARG A 128 -10.17 2.24 -14.29
C ARG A 128 -10.13 3.48 -13.38
N THR A 129 -9.99 3.29 -12.07
CA THR A 129 -9.95 4.34 -11.03
C THR A 129 -8.55 4.77 -10.60
N GLY A 130 -7.51 4.37 -11.33
CA GLY A 130 -6.16 4.89 -11.11
C GLY A 130 -5.36 4.15 -10.03
N GLY A 131 -5.98 3.77 -8.92
CA GLY A 131 -5.38 3.09 -7.76
C GLY A 131 -5.37 1.56 -7.81
N ARG A 132 -4.46 0.90 -7.08
CA ARG A 132 -4.39 -0.56 -6.93
C ARG A 132 -4.40 -1.01 -5.48
N TRP A 133 -4.89 -2.23 -5.30
CA TRP A 133 -5.22 -2.79 -3.99
C TRP A 133 -4.57 -4.16 -3.81
N GLN A 134 -4.00 -4.37 -2.63
CA GLN A 134 -3.40 -5.62 -2.19
C GLN A 134 -3.86 -5.90 -0.76
N GLY A 135 -4.31 -7.13 -0.50
CA GLY A 135 -4.50 -7.63 0.85
C GLY A 135 -3.24 -8.31 1.34
N HIS A 136 -2.98 -8.17 2.62
CA HIS A 136 -2.07 -9.05 3.36
C HIS A 136 -2.90 -9.76 4.41
N ARG A 137 -2.47 -10.94 4.87
CA ARG A 137 -3.13 -11.62 5.99
C ARG A 137 -3.15 -10.71 7.22
N GLY A 138 -4.30 -10.06 7.44
CA GLY A 138 -4.62 -9.11 8.49
C GLY A 138 -4.71 -7.64 8.06
N ARG A 139 -4.53 -7.28 6.79
CA ARG A 139 -4.37 -5.87 6.35
C ARG A 139 -4.87 -5.63 4.91
N LEU A 140 -5.25 -4.39 4.60
CA LEU A 140 -5.50 -3.93 3.24
C LEU A 140 -4.64 -2.71 2.92
N LEU A 141 -4.03 -2.75 1.75
CA LEU A 141 -3.18 -1.69 1.24
C LEU A 141 -3.69 -1.22 -0.12
N CYS A 142 -3.68 0.09 -0.32
CA CYS A 142 -4.00 0.69 -1.61
C CYS A 142 -3.12 1.86 -1.97
N ASP A 143 -2.98 2.11 -3.26
CA ASP A 143 -2.50 3.39 -3.77
C ASP A 143 -3.57 4.17 -4.53
N GLY A 144 -3.37 5.48 -4.64
CA GLY A 144 -4.20 6.39 -5.42
C GLY A 144 -3.34 7.46 -6.10
N ARG A 145 -3.91 8.12 -7.11
CA ARG A 145 -3.35 9.37 -7.65
C ARG A 145 -3.64 10.48 -6.65
N ALA A 146 -2.65 11.33 -6.38
CA ALA A 146 -2.87 12.59 -5.67
C ALA A 146 -3.53 13.61 -6.60
#